data_AF-A0A5C4M695-F1
#
_entry.id   AF-A0A5C4M695-F1
#
_cell.length_a   1.000
_cell.length_b   1.000
_cell.length_c   1.000
_cell.angle_alpha   90.00
_cell.angle_beta   90.00
_cell.angle_gamma   90.00
#
_symmetry.space_group_name_H-M   'P 1'
#
loop_
_entity.id
_entity.type
_entity.pdbx_description
1 polymer ?
#
loop_
_entity_poly.entity_id
_entity_poly.type
_entity_poly.pdbx_seq_one_letter_code
_entity_poly.pdbx_strand_id
1 'polypeptide(L)'
;MDGRGFHVDVDKVAEAGRGISRSVKDQQSFQLRGLCGDAGLYGHQGVHDALMDFCVRWSDGLDMLTDDADKIGSALTRAANAYRGVDDATARTLGGDPGEGAVKGG
;
A
#
# COMPACT_ATOMS: atom_id res chain seq x y z
N MET A 1 2.35 -27.35 -13.07
CA MET A 1 2.42 -27.07 -14.52
C MET A 1 2.28 -25.57 -14.68
N ASP A 2 3.36 -24.89 -15.05
CA ASP A 2 3.40 -23.44 -15.11
C ASP A 2 2.81 -22.99 -16.46
N GLY A 3 1.59 -22.46 -16.42
CA GLY A 3 0.97 -21.84 -17.59
C GLY A 3 1.75 -20.61 -18.04
N ARG A 4 1.59 -20.20 -19.31
CA ARG A 4 2.15 -18.96 -19.86
C ARG A 4 1.54 -17.74 -19.17
N GLY A 5 2.04 -17.39 -17.99
CA GLY A 5 1.54 -16.30 -17.17
C GLY A 5 2.59 -15.85 -16.14
N PHE A 6 2.37 -14.69 -15.53
CA PHE A 6 3.18 -14.23 -14.41
C PHE A 6 2.80 -15.01 -13.16
N HIS A 7 3.75 -15.69 -12.54
CA HIS A 7 3.57 -16.27 -11.21
C HIS A 7 3.63 -15.14 -10.19
N VAL A 8 2.49 -14.85 -9.55
CA VAL A 8 2.38 -13.80 -8.53
C VAL A 8 2.08 -14.44 -7.19
N ASP A 9 2.92 -14.16 -6.20
CA ASP A 9 2.59 -14.43 -4.80
C ASP A 9 1.59 -13.36 -4.33
N VAL A 10 0.31 -13.69 -4.43
CA VAL A 10 -0.82 -12.80 -4.13
C VAL A 10 -0.80 -12.35 -2.67
N ASP A 11 -0.33 -13.20 -1.76
CA ASP A 11 -0.26 -12.87 -0.35
C ASP A 11 0.86 -11.88 -0.06
N LYS A 12 2.00 -12.00 -0.75
CA LYS A 12 3.09 -11.00 -0.68
C LYS A 12 2.69 -9.65 -1.27
N VAL A 13 1.93 -9.63 -2.37
CA VAL A 13 1.38 -8.38 -2.93
C VAL A 13 0.42 -7.71 -1.94
N ALA A 14 -0.47 -8.50 -1.32
CA ALA A 14 -1.40 -7.99 -0.32
C ALA A 14 -0.68 -7.52 0.96
N GLU A 15 0.38 -8.22 1.37
CA GLU A 15 1.24 -7.83 2.49
C GLU A 15 1.94 -6.49 2.23
N ALA A 16 2.52 -6.32 1.04
CA ALA A 16 3.14 -5.07 0.62
C ALA A 16 2.15 -3.90 0.64
N GLY A 17 0.94 -4.09 0.09
CA GLY A 17 -0.12 -3.08 0.13
C GLY A 17 -0.47 -2.65 1.56
N ARG A 18 -0.68 -3.62 2.47
CA ARG A 18 -0.96 -3.35 3.89
C ARG A 18 0.21 -2.67 4.61
N GLY A 19 1.44 -3.08 4.31
CA GLY A 19 2.65 -2.50 4.89
C GLY A 19 2.77 -1.03 4.55
N ILE A 20 2.59 -0.68 3.28
CA ILE A 20 2.62 0.70 2.80
C ILE A 20 1.52 1.53 3.46
N SER A 21 0.27 1.07 3.49
CA SER A 21 -0.82 1.80 4.15
C SER A 21 -0.57 2.04 5.64
N ARG A 22 0.09 1.09 6.33
CA ARG A 22 0.48 1.27 7.73
C ARG A 22 1.55 2.36 7.86
N SER A 23 2.60 2.32 7.05
CA SER A 23 3.65 3.33 7.07
C SER A 23 3.13 4.74 6.75
N VAL A 24 2.18 4.86 5.81
CA VAL A 24 1.49 6.14 5.51
C VAL A 24 0.73 6.65 6.74
N LYS A 25 -0.05 5.79 7.38
CA LYS A 25 -0.81 6.15 8.58
C LYS A 25 0.10 6.59 9.73
N ASP A 26 1.22 5.90 9.93
CA ASP A 26 2.20 6.23 10.95
C ASP A 26 2.82 7.61 10.67
N GLN A 27 3.12 7.94 9.40
CA GLN A 27 3.65 9.25 9.03
C GLN A 27 2.64 10.39 9.16
N GLN A 28 1.36 10.17 8.83
CA GLN A 28 0.32 11.19 9.04
C GLN A 28 0.17 11.59 10.52
N SER A 29 0.52 10.69 11.44
CA SER A 29 0.50 10.94 12.88
C SER A 29 1.71 11.73 13.39
N PHE A 30 2.79 11.84 12.59
CA PHE A 30 4.04 12.51 12.96
C PHE A 30 4.26 13.77 12.10
N GLN A 31 3.44 14.79 12.30
CA GLN A 31 3.62 16.05 11.59
C GLN A 31 4.76 16.85 12.22
N LEU A 32 5.85 17.05 11.47
CA LEU A 32 6.97 17.92 11.87
C LEU A 32 6.57 19.40 12.11
N ARG A 33 5.34 19.78 11.80
CA ARG A 33 4.80 21.13 12.04
C ARG A 33 4.92 21.57 13.52
N GLY A 34 4.99 20.62 14.46
CA GLY A 34 5.23 20.90 15.88
C GLY A 34 6.71 20.97 16.30
N LEU A 35 7.66 20.61 15.42
CA LEU A 35 9.09 20.51 15.75
C LEU A 35 9.77 21.88 15.82
N CYS A 36 9.32 22.82 15.01
CA CYS A 36 9.94 24.13 14.87
C CYS A 36 9.65 25.12 16.01
N GLY A 37 8.74 24.76 16.94
CA GLY A 37 8.58 25.43 18.23
C GLY A 37 8.29 26.94 18.17
N ASP A 38 8.39 27.62 19.32
CA ASP A 38 8.29 29.07 19.40
C ASP A 38 9.65 29.75 19.14
N ALA A 39 9.64 30.92 18.49
CA ALA A 39 10.85 31.69 18.18
C ALA A 39 11.75 31.99 19.39
N GLY A 40 11.15 32.13 20.59
CA GLY A 40 11.87 32.36 21.83
C GLY A 40 12.83 31.22 22.24
N LEU A 41 12.65 30.01 21.70
CA LEU A 41 13.49 28.85 21.98
C LEU A 41 14.86 28.91 21.28
N TYR A 42 15.01 29.76 20.26
CA TYR A 42 16.16 29.74 19.35
C TYR A 42 17.13 30.92 19.56
N GLY A 43 16.78 31.90 20.40
CA GLY A 43 17.63 33.05 20.74
C GLY A 43 17.92 34.03 19.60
N HIS A 44 17.63 33.66 18.34
CA HIS A 44 17.84 34.49 17.16
C HIS A 44 16.76 34.22 16.10
N GLN A 45 16.06 35.26 15.67
CA GLN A 45 14.93 35.16 14.74
C GLN A 45 15.30 34.47 13.43
N GLY A 46 16.44 34.81 12.84
CA GLY A 46 16.86 34.20 11.57
C GLY A 46 17.13 32.69 11.65
N VAL A 47 17.47 32.15 12.84
CA VAL A 47 17.66 30.70 13.02
C VAL A 47 16.30 30.01 13.09
N HIS A 48 15.37 30.60 13.83
CA HIS A 48 13.99 30.14 13.88
C HIS A 48 13.35 30.15 12.48
N ASP A 49 13.49 31.24 11.72
CA ASP A 49 12.89 31.38 10.40
C ASP A 49 13.44 30.34 9.41
N ALA A 50 14.76 30.07 9.46
CA ALA A 50 15.37 29.02 8.64
C ALA A 50 14.86 27.61 9.01
N LEU A 51 14.68 27.33 10.31
CA LEU A 51 14.11 26.05 10.76
C LEU A 51 12.63 25.93 10.38
N MET A 52 11.86 27.01 10.49
CA MET A 52 10.46 27.06 10.06
C MET A 52 10.33 26.77 8.56
N ASP A 53 11.15 27.40 7.70
CA ASP A 53 11.13 27.12 6.25
C ASP A 53 11.42 25.64 5.97
N PHE A 54 12.43 25.09 6.64
CA PHE A 54 12.75 23.67 6.53
C PHE A 54 11.58 22.79 6.96
N CYS A 55 10.99 23.03 8.13
CA CYS A 55 9.88 22.23 8.65
C CYS A 55 8.65 22.28 7.73
N VAL A 56 8.31 23.45 7.20
CA VAL A 56 7.19 23.60 6.25
C VAL A 56 7.46 22.81 4.97
N ARG A 57 8.60 23.05 4.32
CA ARG A 57 8.94 22.38 3.06
C ARG A 57 9.06 20.87 3.21
N TRP A 58 9.60 20.42 4.34
CA TRP A 58 9.70 19.00 4.64
C TRP A 58 8.33 18.38 4.89
N SER A 59 7.44 19.04 5.65
CA SER A 59 6.07 18.58 5.85
C SER A 59 5.32 18.47 4.52
N ASP A 60 5.41 19.46 3.65
CA ASP A 60 4.76 19.40 2.33
C ASP A 60 5.33 18.26 1.47
N GLY A 61 6.64 18.02 1.53
CA GLY A 61 7.28 16.89 0.84
C GLY A 61 6.85 15.53 1.39
N LEU A 62 6.69 15.41 2.71
CA LEU A 62 6.15 14.20 3.34
C LEU A 62 4.69 13.96 2.93
N ASP A 63 3.87 15.02 2.91
CA ASP A 63 2.46 14.92 2.50
C ASP A 63 2.39 14.34 1.07
N MET A 64 3.17 14.88 0.11
CA MET A 64 3.24 14.35 -1.26
C MET A 64 3.71 12.89 -1.32
N LEU A 65 4.77 12.54 -0.57
CA LEU A 65 5.29 11.18 -0.54
C LEU A 65 4.27 10.20 0.02
N THR A 66 3.54 10.59 1.07
CA THR A 66 2.50 9.75 1.68
C THR A 66 1.29 9.57 0.77
N ASP A 67 0.88 10.60 0.03
CA ASP A 67 -0.19 10.50 -0.97
C ASP A 67 0.16 9.51 -2.08
N ASP A 68 1.40 9.55 -2.59
CA ASP A 68 1.83 8.62 -3.63
C ASP A 68 1.98 7.19 -3.11
N ALA A 69 2.49 7.04 -1.88
CA ALA A 69 2.55 5.76 -1.21
C ALA A 69 1.13 5.16 -1.01
N ASP A 70 0.14 5.95 -0.62
CA ASP A 70 -1.23 5.48 -0.46
C ASP A 70 -1.84 4.96 -1.78
N LYS A 71 -1.60 5.69 -2.89
CA LYS A 71 -2.00 5.25 -4.23
C LYS A 71 -1.36 3.91 -4.60
N ILE A 72 -0.07 3.72 -4.30
CA ILE A 72 0.64 2.46 -4.55
C ILE A 72 0.05 1.34 -3.69
N GLY A 73 -0.13 1.55 -2.38
CA GLY A 73 -0.72 0.55 -1.48
C GLY A 73 -2.13 0.12 -1.90
N SER A 74 -2.94 1.10 -2.32
CA SER A 74 -4.27 0.88 -2.89
C SER A 74 -4.24 0.07 -4.19
N ALA A 75 -3.31 0.37 -5.10
CA ALA A 75 -3.15 -0.36 -6.36
C ALA A 75 -2.74 -1.82 -6.12
N LEU A 76 -1.79 -2.08 -5.21
CA LEU A 76 -1.38 -3.43 -4.83
C LEU A 76 -2.54 -4.24 -4.23
N THR A 77 -3.33 -3.61 -3.36
CA THR A 77 -4.51 -4.24 -2.76
C THR A 77 -5.54 -4.61 -3.83
N ARG A 78 -5.81 -3.70 -4.79
CA ARG A 78 -6.72 -3.96 -5.91
C ARG A 78 -6.21 -5.11 -6.79
N ALA A 79 -4.91 -5.13 -7.09
CA ALA A 79 -4.30 -6.19 -7.88
C ALA A 79 -4.45 -7.56 -7.17
N ALA A 80 -4.12 -7.64 -5.88
CA ALA A 80 -4.26 -8.88 -5.12
C ALA A 80 -5.72 -9.39 -5.09
N ASN A 81 -6.69 -8.49 -4.94
CA ASN A 81 -8.11 -8.86 -4.98
C ASN A 81 -8.55 -9.36 -6.37
N ALA A 82 -8.02 -8.76 -7.44
CA ALA A 82 -8.29 -9.21 -8.80
C ALA A 82 -7.76 -10.63 -9.05
N TYR A 83 -6.52 -10.93 -8.61
CA TYR A 83 -5.97 -12.28 -8.69
C TYR A 83 -6.84 -13.30 -7.96
N ARG A 84 -7.21 -13.04 -6.69
CA ARG A 84 -8.10 -13.94 -5.92
C ARG A 84 -9.45 -14.14 -6.61
N GLY A 85 -10.03 -13.08 -7.18
CA GLY A 85 -11.31 -13.17 -7.88
C GLY A 85 -11.24 -14.07 -9.12
N VAL A 86 -10.14 -14.04 -9.86
CA VAL A 86 -9.91 -14.94 -11.01
C VAL A 86 -9.68 -16.37 -10.56
N ASP A 87 -8.88 -16.59 -9.52
CA ASP A 87 -8.64 -17.92 -8.95
C ASP A 87 -9.93 -18.56 -8.44
N ASP A 88 -10.75 -17.82 -7.69
CA ASP A 88 -12.04 -18.27 -7.19
C ASP A 88 -13.01 -18.61 -8.33
N ALA A 89 -13.08 -17.76 -9.36
CA ALA A 89 -13.92 -17.99 -10.53
C ALA A 89 -13.49 -19.28 -11.26
N THR A 90 -12.19 -19.45 -11.46
CA THR A 90 -11.61 -20.63 -12.11
C THR A 90 -11.86 -21.90 -11.27
N ALA A 91 -11.64 -21.85 -9.96
CA ALA A 91 -11.90 -22.97 -9.06
C ALA A 91 -13.36 -23.45 -9.12
N ARG A 92 -14.33 -22.53 -9.19
CA ARG A 92 -15.75 -22.89 -9.36
C ARG A 92 -16.03 -23.60 -10.69
N THR A 93 -15.32 -23.25 -11.77
CA THR A 93 -15.48 -23.93 -13.07
C THR A 93 -14.86 -25.32 -13.09
N LEU A 94 -13.88 -25.58 -12.22
CA LEU A 94 -13.17 -26.87 -12.12
C LEU A 94 -13.79 -27.82 -11.08
N GLY A 95 -14.74 -27.35 -10.27
CA GLY A 95 -15.34 -28.13 -9.17
C GLY A 95 -16.31 -29.24 -9.58
N GLY A 96 -16.64 -29.37 -10.87
CA GLY A 96 -17.36 -30.52 -11.41
C GLY A 96 -16.45 -31.28 -12.36
N ASP A 97 -16.10 -32.52 -12.02
CA ASP A 97 -15.43 -33.42 -12.96
C ASP A 97 -16.45 -33.87 -14.02
N PRO A 98 -16.30 -33.49 -15.31
CA PRO A 98 -17.19 -33.97 -16.36
C PRO A 98 -17.13 -35.51 -16.52
N GLY A 99 -16.05 -36.15 -16.05
CA GLY A 99 -15.85 -37.59 -16.03
C GLY A 99 -16.57 -38.34 -14.91
N GLU A 100 -17.01 -37.67 -13.83
CA GLU A 100 -17.72 -38.32 -12.72
C GLU A 100 -19.09 -38.89 -13.15
N GLY A 101 -19.73 -38.26 -14.15
CA GLY A 101 -20.94 -38.77 -14.78
C GLY A 101 -20.70 -39.98 -15.69
N ALA A 102 -19.47 -40.15 -16.20
CA ALA A 102 -19.13 -41.22 -17.14
C ALA A 102 -18.89 -42.58 -16.45
N VAL A 103 -18.48 -42.59 -15.18
CA VAL A 103 -18.24 -43.82 -14.40
C VAL A 103 -19.47 -44.39 -13.70
N LYS A 104 -20.55 -43.61 -13.52
CA LYS A 104 -21.80 -44.10 -12.90
C LYS A 104 -22.82 -44.65 -13.89
N GLY A 105 -22.53 -44.62 -15.20
CA GLY A 105 -23.39 -45.13 -16.27
C GLY A 105 -22.83 -46.34 -17.03
N GLY A 106 -21.78 -46.99 -16.51
CA GLY A 106 -21.15 -48.19 -17.09
C GLY A 106 -21.53 -49.47 -16.37
#